data_AF-A0A7S2ZN99-F1
#
_entry.id   AF-A0A7S2ZN99-F1
#
_cell.length_a   1.000
_cell.length_b   1.000
_cell.length_c   1.000
_cell.angle_alpha   90.00
_cell.angle_beta   90.00
_cell.angle_gamma   90.00
#
_symmetry.space_group_name_H-M   'P 1'
#
loop_
_entity.id
_entity.type
_entity.pdbx_description
1 polymer ?
#
loop_
_entity_poly.entity_id
_entity_poly.type
_entity_poly.pdbx_seq_one_letter_code
_entity_poly.pdbx_strand_id
1 'polypeptide(L)'
;APMAARKTSAKADRQPNVSAEELSAYYRDMLLIRRFEEKAGQLYGMGLIGGFCHLYIGQEAVVVGLEAAAEEGDKRITSYRDHGHMLACGMDPNGVMAELTGREG
;
A
#
# COMPACT_ATOMS: atom_id res chain seq x y z
N ALA A 1 -40.48 20.12 -20.95
CA ALA A 1 -39.15 20.74 -21.19
C ALA A 1 -38.27 19.72 -21.91
N PRO A 2 -37.60 20.07 -23.02
CA PRO A 2 -36.77 19.10 -23.73
C PRO A 2 -35.50 18.81 -22.90
N MET A 3 -35.22 17.53 -22.69
CA MET A 3 -33.98 17.05 -22.08
C MET A 3 -32.82 17.37 -23.01
N ALA A 4 -31.95 18.31 -22.61
CA ALA A 4 -30.74 18.63 -23.35
C ALA A 4 -29.83 17.39 -23.41
N ALA A 5 -29.48 16.98 -24.63
CA ALA A 5 -28.56 15.88 -24.86
C ALA A 5 -27.19 16.17 -24.22
N ARG A 6 -26.77 15.32 -23.28
CA ARG A 6 -25.46 15.41 -22.61
C ARG A 6 -24.37 15.13 -23.63
N LYS A 7 -23.63 16.17 -24.04
CA LYS A 7 -22.41 16.02 -24.85
C LYS A 7 -21.40 15.16 -24.08
N THR A 8 -21.13 13.96 -24.55
CA THR A 8 -19.99 13.17 -24.10
C THR A 8 -18.72 13.86 -24.60
N SER A 9 -17.97 14.50 -23.71
CA SER A 9 -16.65 15.01 -24.09
C SER A 9 -15.79 13.82 -24.52
N ALA A 10 -15.21 13.91 -25.71
CA ALA A 10 -14.22 12.95 -26.18
C ALA A 10 -13.14 12.76 -25.10
N LYS A 11 -12.74 11.50 -24.84
CA LYS A 11 -11.61 11.18 -23.96
C LYS A 11 -10.39 11.87 -24.56
N ALA A 12 -9.94 12.95 -23.94
CA ALA A 12 -8.64 13.53 -24.24
C ALA A 12 -7.60 12.44 -23.99
N ASP A 13 -6.70 12.25 -24.95
CA ASP A 13 -5.56 11.35 -24.88
C ASP A 13 -4.60 11.90 -23.82
N ARG A 14 -4.90 11.63 -22.54
CA ARG A 14 -4.09 12.08 -21.41
C ARG A 14 -2.89 11.16 -21.34
N GLN A 15 -1.75 11.69 -21.78
CA GLN A 15 -0.47 11.11 -21.43
C GLN A 15 -0.38 11.02 -19.90
N PRO A 16 -0.04 9.85 -19.33
CA PRO A 16 0.15 9.72 -17.89
C PRO A 16 1.31 10.62 -17.45
N ASN A 17 1.16 11.29 -16.31
CA ASN A 17 2.18 12.11 -15.68
C ASN A 17 3.21 11.29 -14.87
N VAL A 18 3.30 9.99 -15.17
CA VAL A 18 4.16 9.00 -14.50
C VAL A 18 4.77 8.09 -15.56
N SER A 19 6.04 7.75 -15.39
CA SER A 19 6.79 6.88 -16.30
C SER A 19 6.39 5.41 -16.13
N ALA A 20 6.73 4.58 -17.13
CA ALA A 20 6.53 3.13 -17.05
C ALA A 20 7.37 2.47 -15.93
N GLU A 21 8.52 3.06 -15.62
CA GLU A 21 9.42 2.61 -14.55
C GLU A 21 8.79 2.87 -13.18
N GLU A 22 8.26 4.08 -12.95
CA GLU A 22 7.51 4.42 -11.73
C GLU A 22 6.28 3.53 -11.56
N LEU A 23 5.49 3.31 -12.62
CA LEU A 23 4.34 2.40 -12.57
C LEU A 23 4.75 0.97 -12.19
N SER A 24 5.89 0.50 -12.70
CA SER A 24 6.43 -0.82 -12.36
C SER A 24 6.91 -0.88 -10.90
N ALA A 25 7.47 0.21 -10.38
CA ALA A 25 7.86 0.32 -8.97
C ALA A 25 6.61 0.29 -8.06
N TYR A 26 5.61 1.13 -8.33
CA TYR A 26 4.37 1.14 -7.54
C TYR A 26 3.67 -0.21 -7.54
N TYR A 27 3.66 -0.90 -8.68
CA TYR A 27 3.12 -2.27 -8.75
C TYR A 27 3.87 -3.23 -7.84
N ARG A 28 5.21 -3.18 -7.83
CA ARG A 28 6.04 -4.03 -6.96
C ARG A 28 5.80 -3.72 -5.49
N ASP A 29 5.69 -2.45 -5.12
CA ASP A 29 5.46 -2.03 -3.74
C ASP A 29 4.09 -2.49 -3.25
N MET A 30 3.04 -2.28 -4.05
CA MET A 30 1.69 -2.78 -3.72
C MET A 30 1.67 -4.32 -3.63
N LEU A 31 2.37 -5.01 -4.51
CA LEU A 31 2.44 -6.47 -4.49
C LEU A 31 3.21 -6.98 -3.26
N LEU A 32 4.30 -6.31 -2.88
CA LEU A 32 5.05 -6.61 -1.65
C LEU A 32 4.14 -6.49 -0.43
N ILE A 33 3.43 -5.37 -0.29
CA ILE A 33 2.48 -5.16 0.81
C ILE A 33 1.41 -6.26 0.80
N ARG A 34 0.80 -6.56 -0.35
CA ARG A 34 -0.21 -7.63 -0.45
C ARG A 34 0.34 -8.98 0.03
N ARG A 35 1.51 -9.39 -0.44
CA ARG A 35 2.11 -10.69 -0.08
C ARG A 35 2.56 -10.75 1.38
N PHE A 36 3.07 -9.64 1.90
CA PHE A 36 3.40 -9.51 3.31
C PHE A 36 2.15 -9.73 4.17
N GLU A 37 1.05 -9.06 3.85
CA GLU A 37 -0.20 -9.13 4.62
C GLU A 37 -0.88 -10.50 4.51
N GLU A 38 -0.87 -11.13 3.34
CA GLU A 38 -1.34 -12.51 3.17
C GLU A 38 -0.54 -13.48 4.06
N LYS A 39 0.78 -13.29 4.13
CA LYS A 39 1.65 -14.09 5.01
C LYS A 39 1.37 -13.79 6.49
N ALA A 40 1.23 -12.54 6.88
CA ALA A 40 0.87 -12.15 8.24
C ALA A 40 -0.48 -12.79 8.65
N GLY A 41 -1.50 -12.70 7.80
CA GLY A 41 -2.79 -13.37 8.01
C GLY A 41 -2.68 -14.89 8.14
N GLN A 42 -1.83 -15.53 7.31
CA GLN A 42 -1.55 -16.96 7.43
C GLN A 42 -0.92 -17.31 8.79
N LEU A 43 0.11 -16.58 9.21
CA LEU A 43 0.83 -16.83 10.46
C LEU A 43 -0.05 -16.55 11.69
N TYR A 44 -0.91 -15.53 11.62
CA TYR A 44 -1.92 -15.26 12.64
C TYR A 44 -2.91 -16.42 12.77
N GLY A 45 -3.43 -16.93 11.65
CA GLY A 45 -4.31 -18.11 11.64
C GLY A 45 -3.65 -19.38 12.18
N MET A 46 -2.31 -19.46 12.11
CA MET A 46 -1.51 -20.55 12.70
C MET A 46 -1.16 -20.32 14.18
N GLY A 47 -1.55 -19.19 14.77
CA GLY A 47 -1.21 -18.82 16.15
C GLY A 47 0.27 -18.42 16.35
N LEU A 48 0.99 -18.10 15.26
CA LEU A 48 2.39 -17.66 15.31
C LEU A 48 2.56 -16.15 15.47
N ILE A 49 1.46 -15.40 15.40
CA ILE A 49 1.36 -13.98 15.76
C ILE A 49 0.33 -13.89 16.89
N GLY A 50 0.72 -13.31 18.03
CA GLY A 50 -0.14 -13.13 19.19
C GLY A 50 -0.89 -11.80 19.16
N GLY A 51 -1.97 -11.68 19.94
CA GLY A 51 -2.68 -10.41 20.12
C GLY A 51 -3.46 -9.97 18.88
N PHE A 52 -3.19 -8.75 18.40
CA PHE A 52 -3.92 -8.11 17.30
C PHE A 52 -3.11 -8.14 16.00
N CYS A 53 -3.79 -8.30 14.86
CA CYS A 53 -3.18 -8.28 13.53
C CYS A 53 -4.16 -7.63 12.52
N HIS A 54 -3.96 -6.35 12.21
CA HIS A 54 -4.86 -5.60 11.34
C HIS A 54 -4.27 -5.50 9.92
N LEU A 55 -4.77 -6.35 9.02
CA LEU A 55 -4.19 -6.47 7.68
C LEU A 55 -4.50 -5.28 6.76
N TYR A 56 -3.51 -4.72 6.06
CA TYR A 56 -3.69 -3.60 5.11
C TYR A 56 -4.27 -4.02 3.73
N ILE A 57 -4.77 -5.25 3.60
CA ILE A 57 -5.25 -5.81 2.32
C ILE A 57 -6.36 -4.95 1.71
N GLY A 58 -6.16 -4.54 0.46
CA GLY A 58 -7.10 -3.72 -0.30
C GLY A 58 -6.89 -2.22 -0.19
N GLN A 59 -5.93 -1.77 0.63
CA GLN A 59 -5.56 -0.35 0.79
C GLN A 59 -4.17 -0.03 0.23
N GLU A 60 -3.52 -0.95 -0.49
CA GLU A 60 -2.11 -0.81 -0.90
C GLU A 60 -1.85 0.47 -1.73
N ALA A 61 -2.80 0.84 -2.59
CA ALA A 61 -2.71 2.05 -3.39
C ALA A 61 -2.71 3.34 -2.56
N VAL A 62 -3.26 3.32 -1.33
CA VAL A 62 -3.32 4.49 -0.45
C VAL A 62 -1.92 4.88 -0.02
N VAL A 63 -1.17 3.94 0.55
CA VAL A 63 0.17 4.23 1.05
C VAL A 63 1.18 4.38 -0.09
N VAL A 64 1.14 3.54 -1.13
CA VAL A 64 2.07 3.67 -2.26
C VAL A 64 1.84 4.99 -3.00
N GLY A 65 0.58 5.40 -3.18
CA GLY A 65 0.27 6.71 -3.75
C GLY A 65 0.66 7.89 -2.86
N LEU A 66 0.56 7.72 -1.52
CA LEU A 66 1.03 8.73 -0.57
C LEU A 66 2.55 8.89 -0.64
N GLU A 67 3.31 7.80 -0.61
CA GLU A 67 4.77 7.84 -0.72
C GLU A 67 5.24 8.37 -2.07
N ALA A 68 4.54 8.04 -3.15
CA ALA A 68 4.84 8.55 -4.49
C ALA A 68 4.71 10.08 -4.62
N ALA A 69 3.90 10.71 -3.78
CA ALA A 69 3.65 12.15 -3.80
C ALA A 69 4.40 12.92 -2.70
N ALA A 70 5.10 12.22 -1.82
CA ALA A 70 5.71 12.83 -0.66
C ALA A 70 7.16 13.26 -0.91
N GLU A 71 7.62 14.21 -0.11
CA GLU A 71 8.93 14.82 -0.26
C GLU A 71 9.88 14.42 0.89
N GLU A 72 11.18 14.62 0.67
CA GLU A 72 12.18 14.38 1.69
C GLU A 72 11.91 15.26 2.93
N GLY A 73 11.86 14.62 4.10
CA GLY A 73 11.61 15.29 5.37
C GLY A 73 10.17 15.20 5.88
N ASP A 74 9.21 14.89 5.01
CA ASP A 74 7.81 14.70 5.40
C ASP A 74 7.65 13.60 6.45
N LYS A 75 6.67 13.76 7.35
CA LYS A 75 6.39 12.83 8.46
C LYS A 75 5.04 12.15 8.25
N ARG A 76 4.95 10.87 8.59
CA ARG A 76 3.69 10.10 8.58
C ARG A 76 3.31 9.69 9.99
N ILE A 77 2.02 9.69 10.24
CA ILE A 77 1.40 9.08 11.40
C ILE A 77 0.15 8.35 10.93
N THR A 78 -0.09 7.16 11.46
CA THR A 78 -1.27 6.35 11.17
C THR A 78 -1.72 5.63 12.45
N SER A 79 -2.79 4.85 12.35
CA SER A 79 -3.32 4.02 13.43
C SER A 79 -2.78 2.58 13.34
N TYR A 80 -3.40 1.64 14.04
CA TYR A 80 -2.99 0.24 14.20
C TYR A 80 -3.07 -0.66 12.94
N ARG A 81 -3.31 -0.10 11.75
CA ARG A 81 -3.34 -0.81 10.47
C ARG A 81 -2.22 -0.25 9.60
N ASP A 82 -0.99 -0.53 10.00
CA ASP A 82 0.19 0.21 9.61
C ASP A 82 1.29 -0.61 8.93
N HIS A 83 1.17 -1.94 8.79
CA HIS A 83 2.24 -2.72 8.16
C HIS A 83 2.55 -2.22 6.74
N GLY A 84 1.50 -1.91 5.95
CA GLY A 84 1.66 -1.28 4.63
C GLY A 84 2.39 0.07 4.68
N HIS A 85 2.17 0.88 5.71
CA HIS A 85 2.90 2.13 5.96
C HIS A 85 4.38 1.88 6.25
N MET A 86 4.69 0.93 7.14
CA MET A 86 6.08 0.59 7.47
C MET A 86 6.87 0.14 6.23
N LEU A 87 6.26 -0.72 5.41
CA LEU A 87 6.88 -1.25 4.20
C LEU A 87 7.09 -0.17 3.14
N ALA A 88 6.08 0.67 2.89
CA ALA A 88 6.19 1.74 1.91
C ALA A 88 7.21 2.83 2.32
N CYS A 89 7.39 3.05 3.63
CA CYS A 89 8.46 3.91 4.16
C CYS A 89 9.87 3.29 4.06
N GLY A 90 10.01 2.11 3.45
CA GLY A 90 11.30 1.47 3.21
C GLY A 90 11.87 0.67 4.38
N MET A 91 11.05 0.31 5.38
CA MET A 91 11.50 -0.63 6.41
C MET A 91 11.73 -2.02 5.82
N ASP A 92 12.73 -2.74 6.34
CA ASP A 92 13.02 -4.11 5.91
C ASP A 92 11.82 -5.04 6.25
N PRO A 93 11.19 -5.68 5.25
CA PRO A 93 10.09 -6.61 5.49
C PRO A 93 10.43 -7.73 6.48
N ASN A 94 11.69 -8.17 6.55
CA ASN A 94 12.08 -9.19 7.52
C ASN A 94 11.99 -8.66 8.96
N GLY A 95 12.46 -7.44 9.21
CA GLY A 95 12.34 -6.79 10.51
C GLY A 95 10.87 -6.58 10.93
N VAL A 96 10.01 -6.15 9.99
CA VAL A 96 8.56 -6.01 10.27
C VAL A 96 7.93 -7.36 10.61
N MET A 97 8.30 -8.43 9.89
CA MET A 97 7.77 -9.78 10.18
C MET A 97 8.33 -10.36 11.49
N ALA A 98 9.58 -10.06 11.83
CA ALA A 98 10.18 -10.45 13.11
C ALA A 98 9.41 -9.83 14.28
N GLU A 99 9.10 -8.54 14.20
CA GLU A 99 8.27 -7.84 15.20
C GLU A 99 6.89 -8.49 15.34
N LEU A 100 6.17 -8.72 14.23
CA LEU A 100 4.85 -9.36 14.27
C LEU A 100 4.89 -10.76 14.90
N THR A 101 5.97 -11.50 14.69
CA THR A 101 6.12 -12.86 15.24
C THR A 101 6.81 -12.91 16.60
N GLY A 102 7.15 -11.75 17.18
CA GLY A 102 7.82 -11.66 18.49
C GLY A 102 9.21 -12.29 18.50
N ARG A 103 10.00 -12.07 17.44
CA ARG A 103 11.36 -12.61 17.29
C ARG A 103 12.39 -11.49 17.12
N GLU A 104 13.66 -11.81 17.39
CA GLU A 104 14.78 -10.96 16.99
C GLU A 104 14.88 -10.92 15.45
N GLY A 105 15.17 -9.73 14.90
CA GLY A 105 15.22 -9.44 13.46
C GLY A 105 16.37 -8.53 13.10
#